data_AF-A0A373Q0V5-F1
#
_entry.id   AF-A0A373Q0V5-F1
#
_cell.length_a   1.000
_cell.length_b   1.000
_cell.length_c   1.000
_cell.angle_alpha   90.00
_cell.angle_beta   90.00
_cell.angle_gamma   90.00
#
_symmetry.space_group_name_H-M   'P 1'
#
loop_
_entity.id
_entity.type
_entity.pdbx_description
1 polymer ?
#
loop_
_entity_poly.entity_id
_entity_poly.type
_entity_poly.pdbx_seq_one_letter_code
_entity_poly.pdbx_strand_id
1 'polypeptide(L)'
;MYQSKAWGFASPDSDYDVRFIYVRNKEDYLKLNKNRDVIEWRLDDVLDINGWDIQKALRLLYKSNPTLIEWSMSPMVYKTTPQWEKISGIISQYFLEKTGVYHYLSMAKGNYREYLKTDEVKLKKYFYVIRPILACKWILDKKTAPPMLFSELMNECLDDELKPEINRLLEIKKQTSELGKGKRIDVINDYIEKELAEIEKKADIIENKYNDWEILNKIFLEILEQ
;
A
#
# COMPACT_ATOMS: atom_id res chain seq x y z
N MET A 1 -11.82 0.68 1.32
CA MET A 1 -10.58 0.58 2.11
C MET A 1 -10.24 1.97 2.57
N TYR A 2 -10.23 2.26 3.86
CA TYR A 2 -9.85 3.57 4.35
C TYR A 2 -8.33 3.73 4.41
N GLN A 3 -7.69 4.53 3.55
CA GLN A 3 -6.22 4.53 3.50
C GLN A 3 -5.57 5.08 4.80
N SER A 4 -6.20 6.02 5.51
CA SER A 4 -5.66 6.50 6.80
C SER A 4 -6.20 5.75 8.03
N LYS A 5 -7.45 5.25 8.03
CA LYS A 5 -7.96 4.42 9.15
C LYS A 5 -7.39 3.00 9.12
N ALA A 6 -7.21 2.41 7.95
CA ALA A 6 -6.68 1.06 7.81
C ALA A 6 -5.21 0.94 8.25
N TRP A 7 -4.48 2.06 8.32
CA TRP A 7 -3.14 2.09 8.89
C TRP A 7 -3.14 2.18 10.42
N GLY A 8 -4.31 2.30 11.08
CA GLY A 8 -4.43 2.54 12.53
C GLY A 8 -4.28 4.02 12.92
N PHE A 9 -4.43 4.92 11.95
CA PHE A 9 -4.03 6.33 12.02
C PHE A 9 -5.20 7.33 11.98
N ALA A 10 -6.41 6.86 12.28
CA ALA A 10 -7.65 7.61 12.12
C ALA A 10 -7.60 8.98 12.82
N SER A 11 -7.53 10.04 12.02
CA SER A 11 -7.93 11.39 12.42
C SER A 11 -9.41 11.59 12.04
N PRO A 12 -10.18 12.45 12.74
CA PRO A 12 -11.57 12.77 12.38
C PRO A 12 -11.76 13.22 10.91
N ASP A 13 -10.73 13.81 10.29
CA ASP A 13 -10.76 14.37 8.92
C ASP A 13 -10.28 13.38 7.83
N SER A 14 -10.36 12.07 8.06
CA SER A 14 -9.91 11.09 7.07
C SER A 14 -10.86 10.94 5.88
N ASP A 15 -10.35 11.10 4.67
CA ASP A 15 -11.01 10.73 3.41
C ASP A 15 -11.51 9.27 3.45
N TYR A 16 -12.74 9.08 2.97
CA TYR A 16 -13.43 7.81 2.80
C TYR A 16 -13.06 7.23 1.45
N ASP A 17 -12.01 6.43 1.45
CA ASP A 17 -11.59 5.67 0.28
C ASP A 17 -12.44 4.39 0.14
N VAL A 18 -13.26 4.32 -0.90
CA VAL A 18 -13.95 3.08 -1.29
C VAL A 18 -13.20 2.48 -2.46
N ARG A 19 -12.73 1.25 -2.29
CA ARG A 19 -12.00 0.49 -3.31
C ARG A 19 -12.76 -0.78 -3.61
N PHE A 20 -13.01 -1.07 -4.87
CA PHE A 20 -13.75 -2.26 -5.27
C PHE A 20 -13.24 -2.84 -6.59
N ILE A 21 -13.48 -4.13 -6.78
CA ILE A 21 -13.26 -4.82 -8.05
C ILE A 21 -14.62 -5.17 -8.62
N TYR A 22 -14.79 -4.96 -9.93
CA TYR A 22 -16.04 -5.26 -10.63
C TYR A 22 -15.80 -6.13 -11.86
N VAL A 23 -16.83 -6.88 -12.25
CA VAL A 23 -16.85 -7.75 -13.42
C VAL A 23 -17.89 -7.20 -14.40
N ARG A 24 -17.56 -7.17 -15.69
CA ARG A 24 -18.47 -6.77 -16.77
C ARG A 24 -19.12 -7.99 -17.42
N ASN A 25 -20.08 -7.73 -18.30
CA ASN A 25 -20.62 -8.79 -19.14
C ASN A 25 -19.53 -9.35 -20.06
N LYS A 26 -19.62 -10.64 -20.37
CA LYS A 26 -18.62 -11.35 -21.18
C LYS A 26 -18.40 -10.67 -22.54
N GLU A 27 -19.46 -10.20 -23.17
CA GLU A 27 -19.43 -9.52 -24.47
C GLU A 27 -18.58 -8.24 -24.41
N ASP A 28 -18.52 -7.54 -23.26
CA ASP A 28 -17.70 -6.34 -23.11
C ASP A 28 -16.19 -6.64 -23.21
N TYR A 29 -15.76 -7.84 -22.84
CA TYR A 29 -14.35 -8.27 -22.98
C TYR A 29 -14.00 -8.72 -24.39
N LEU A 30 -15.00 -9.02 -25.23
CA LEU A 30 -14.84 -9.51 -26.60
C LEU A 30 -15.00 -8.40 -27.65
N LYS A 31 -15.37 -7.18 -27.24
CA LYS A 31 -15.45 -6.02 -28.12
C LYS A 31 -14.07 -5.63 -28.67
N LEU A 32 -14.03 -5.26 -29.95
CA LEU A 32 -12.82 -4.79 -30.62
C LEU A 32 -12.36 -3.41 -30.10
N ASN A 33 -13.32 -2.55 -29.73
CA ASN A 33 -13.02 -1.27 -29.11
C ASN A 33 -12.75 -1.46 -27.61
N LYS A 34 -11.70 -0.80 -27.10
CA LYS A 34 -11.34 -0.87 -25.68
C LYS A 34 -12.40 -0.20 -24.82
N ASN A 35 -12.78 -0.88 -23.73
CA ASN A 35 -13.59 -0.31 -22.67
C ASN A 35 -12.71 0.35 -21.60
N ARG A 36 -13.23 1.38 -20.93
CA ARG A 36 -12.58 1.94 -19.75
C ARG A 36 -12.56 0.89 -18.64
N ASP A 37 -11.40 0.67 -18.03
CA ASP A 37 -11.16 -0.38 -17.04
C ASP A 37 -11.16 0.15 -15.59
N VAL A 38 -11.51 1.42 -15.40
CA VAL A 38 -11.60 2.11 -14.09
C VAL A 38 -12.95 2.82 -13.97
N ILE A 39 -13.55 2.75 -12.78
CA ILE A 39 -14.65 3.61 -12.34
C ILE A 39 -14.09 4.54 -11.25
N GLU A 40 -14.21 5.85 -11.44
CA GLU A 40 -13.74 6.86 -10.50
C GLU A 40 -14.92 7.79 -10.22
N TRP A 41 -15.27 7.94 -8.94
CA TRP A 41 -16.34 8.84 -8.51
C TRP A 41 -15.93 9.54 -7.23
N ARG A 42 -15.87 10.87 -7.30
CA ARG A 42 -15.81 11.75 -6.12
C ARG A 42 -17.19 12.32 -5.86
N LEU A 43 -17.81 11.94 -4.75
CA LEU A 43 -19.14 12.43 -4.38
C LEU A 43 -19.04 13.84 -3.75
N ASP A 44 -17.99 14.04 -2.95
CA ASP A 44 -17.61 15.27 -2.25
C ASP A 44 -16.09 15.24 -1.95
N ASP A 45 -15.57 16.23 -1.21
CA ASP A 45 -14.15 16.28 -0.78
C ASP A 45 -13.77 15.16 0.20
N VAL A 46 -14.74 14.33 0.61
CA VAL A 46 -14.60 13.35 1.68
C VAL A 46 -14.71 11.91 1.16
N LEU A 47 -15.42 11.64 0.06
CA LEU A 47 -15.65 10.29 -0.45
C LEU A 47 -15.00 10.07 -1.83
N ASP A 48 -13.91 9.30 -1.84
CA ASP A 48 -13.18 8.90 -3.05
C ASP A 48 -13.44 7.42 -3.38
N ILE A 49 -14.24 7.19 -4.43
CA ILE A 49 -14.64 5.86 -4.88
C ILE A 49 -13.83 5.48 -6.12
N ASN A 50 -13.07 4.39 -6.01
CA ASN A 50 -12.19 3.88 -7.06
C ASN A 50 -12.43 2.39 -7.29
N GLY A 51 -12.81 2.04 -8.52
CA GLY A 51 -13.14 0.68 -8.93
C GLY A 51 -12.28 0.21 -10.09
N TRP A 52 -11.74 -1.00 -10.00
CA TRP A 52 -11.03 -1.62 -11.11
C TRP A 52 -11.79 -2.80 -11.70
N ASP A 53 -11.80 -2.87 -13.02
CA ASP A 53 -12.27 -4.04 -13.75
C ASP A 53 -11.42 -5.28 -13.39
N ILE A 54 -12.04 -6.45 -13.36
CA ILE A 54 -11.36 -7.70 -12.98
C ILE A 54 -10.19 -8.05 -13.92
N GLN A 55 -10.28 -7.78 -15.23
CA GLN A 55 -9.16 -8.01 -16.16
C GLN A 55 -7.98 -7.08 -15.81
N LYS A 56 -8.27 -5.82 -15.46
CA LYS A 56 -7.24 -4.88 -14.98
C LYS A 56 -6.63 -5.38 -13.67
N ALA A 57 -7.45 -5.79 -12.71
CA ALA A 57 -7.00 -6.28 -11.42
C ALA A 57 -6.06 -7.50 -11.58
N LEU A 58 -6.45 -8.51 -12.36
CA LEU A 58 -5.59 -9.69 -12.59
C LEU A 58 -4.28 -9.33 -13.29
N ARG A 59 -4.30 -8.41 -14.27
CA ARG A 59 -3.07 -7.91 -14.90
C ARG A 59 -2.17 -7.12 -13.95
N LEU A 60 -2.76 -6.39 -13.02
CA LEU A 60 -2.02 -5.69 -11.97
C LEU A 60 -1.45 -6.67 -10.95
N LEU A 61 -2.19 -7.72 -10.60
CA LEU A 61 -1.73 -8.80 -9.75
C LEU A 61 -0.51 -9.50 -10.36
N TYR A 62 -0.56 -9.85 -11.64
CA TYR A 62 0.58 -10.43 -12.35
C TYR A 62 1.86 -9.59 -12.23
N LYS A 63 1.71 -8.26 -12.27
CA LYS A 63 2.82 -7.31 -12.13
C LYS A 63 3.22 -7.05 -10.68
N SER A 64 2.64 -7.77 -9.72
CA SER A 64 2.77 -7.53 -8.28
C SER A 64 2.48 -6.08 -7.90
N ASN A 65 1.43 -5.49 -8.47
CA ASN A 65 1.07 -4.11 -8.19
C ASN A 65 0.75 -3.91 -6.70
N PRO A 66 1.51 -3.07 -5.97
CA PRO A 66 1.36 -2.96 -4.52
C PRO A 66 0.01 -2.40 -4.09
N THR A 67 -0.59 -1.51 -4.88
CA THR A 67 -1.92 -0.96 -4.57
C THR A 67 -2.99 -2.03 -4.57
N LEU A 68 -2.99 -2.95 -5.55
CA LEU A 68 -3.95 -4.07 -5.55
C LEU A 68 -3.74 -5.01 -4.36
N ILE A 69 -2.47 -5.31 -4.04
CA ILE A 69 -2.14 -6.20 -2.94
C ILE A 69 -2.57 -5.57 -1.62
N GLU A 70 -2.27 -4.29 -1.41
CA GLU A 70 -2.81 -3.52 -0.30
C GLU A 70 -4.34 -3.63 -0.27
N TRP A 71 -5.03 -3.43 -1.41
CA TRP A 71 -6.50 -3.54 -1.52
C TRP A 71 -7.05 -4.83 -0.94
N SER A 72 -6.38 -5.94 -1.23
CA SER A 72 -6.75 -7.27 -0.73
C SER A 72 -6.50 -7.50 0.75
N MET A 73 -5.59 -6.71 1.36
CA MET A 73 -5.20 -6.83 2.78
C MET A 73 -5.96 -5.86 3.69
N SER A 74 -6.95 -5.12 3.16
CA SER A 74 -7.78 -4.23 3.94
C SER A 74 -8.51 -4.99 5.05
N PRO A 75 -8.37 -4.62 6.34
CA PRO A 75 -9.15 -5.21 7.42
C PRO A 75 -10.64 -4.81 7.34
N MET A 76 -10.96 -3.77 6.57
CA MET A 76 -12.33 -3.26 6.40
C MET A 76 -12.90 -3.75 5.07
N VAL A 77 -13.70 -4.82 5.13
CA VAL A 77 -14.38 -5.41 3.98
C VAL A 77 -15.89 -5.15 4.10
N TYR A 78 -16.44 -4.37 3.16
CA TYR A 78 -17.88 -4.09 3.11
C TYR A 78 -18.68 -5.22 2.47
N LYS A 79 -18.12 -5.81 1.41
CA LYS A 79 -18.72 -6.88 0.63
C LYS A 79 -17.60 -7.69 0.01
N THR A 80 -17.74 -9.01 0.04
CA THR A 80 -16.90 -9.97 -0.67
C THR A 80 -17.77 -10.88 -1.52
N THR A 81 -17.14 -11.61 -2.44
CA THR A 81 -17.80 -12.61 -3.28
C THR A 81 -16.94 -13.88 -3.35
N PRO A 82 -17.51 -15.05 -3.67
CA PRO A 82 -16.72 -16.28 -3.85
C PRO A 82 -15.63 -16.16 -4.92
N GLN A 83 -15.88 -15.36 -5.97
CA GLN A 83 -14.89 -15.07 -7.01
C GLN A 83 -13.68 -14.31 -6.43
N TRP A 84 -13.94 -13.34 -5.55
CA TRP A 84 -12.87 -12.60 -4.89
C TRP A 84 -12.07 -13.48 -3.92
N GLU A 85 -12.72 -14.39 -3.20
CA GLU A 85 -12.04 -15.33 -2.30
C GLU A 85 -11.06 -16.25 -3.04
N LYS A 86 -11.40 -16.70 -4.25
CA LYS A 86 -10.48 -17.45 -5.11
C LYS A 86 -9.25 -16.61 -5.48
N ILE A 87 -9.46 -15.34 -5.81
CA ILE A 87 -8.37 -14.42 -6.18
C ILE A 87 -7.50 -14.12 -4.96
N SER A 88 -8.09 -13.75 -3.83
CA SER A 88 -7.35 -13.41 -2.61
C SER A 88 -6.50 -14.58 -2.12
N GLY A 89 -6.98 -15.82 -2.28
CA GLY A 89 -6.24 -17.04 -1.95
C GLY A 89 -4.94 -17.26 -2.76
N ILE A 90 -4.77 -16.60 -3.91
CA ILE A 90 -3.58 -16.74 -4.75
C ILE A 90 -2.68 -15.48 -4.78
N ILE A 91 -3.09 -14.37 -4.14
CA ILE A 91 -2.36 -13.09 -4.24
C ILE A 91 -0.91 -13.22 -3.78
N SER A 92 -0.67 -13.97 -2.69
CA SER A 92 0.68 -14.21 -2.15
C SER A 92 1.61 -14.88 -3.15
N GLN A 93 1.07 -15.71 -4.06
CA GLN A 93 1.86 -16.38 -5.09
C GLN A 93 2.44 -15.36 -6.06
N TYR A 94 1.68 -14.31 -6.40
CA TYR A 94 2.05 -13.28 -7.37
C TYR A 94 2.81 -12.09 -6.77
N PHE A 95 3.13 -12.12 -5.47
CA PHE A 95 3.94 -11.08 -4.85
C PHE A 95 5.41 -11.20 -5.30
N LEU A 96 5.95 -10.10 -5.85
CA LEU A 96 7.34 -9.98 -6.26
C LEU A 96 8.07 -9.05 -5.29
N GLU A 97 9.02 -9.62 -4.54
CA GLU A 97 9.79 -8.90 -3.53
C GLU A 97 10.44 -7.63 -4.08
N LYS A 98 11.18 -7.73 -5.19
CA LYS A 98 11.90 -6.59 -5.77
C LYS A 98 10.93 -5.47 -6.13
N THR A 99 9.80 -5.82 -6.76
CA THR A 99 8.76 -4.86 -7.13
C THR A 99 8.16 -4.18 -5.90
N GLY A 100 7.88 -4.95 -4.84
CA GLY A 100 7.41 -4.42 -3.56
C GLY A 100 8.41 -3.46 -2.92
N VAL A 101 9.68 -3.87 -2.78
CA VAL A 101 10.72 -3.03 -2.17
C VAL A 101 10.93 -1.73 -2.94
N TYR A 102 11.08 -1.77 -4.28
CA TYR A 102 11.27 -0.52 -5.04
C TYR A 102 10.06 0.41 -4.98
N HIS A 103 8.84 -0.11 -4.93
CA HIS A 103 7.65 0.72 -4.77
C HIS A 103 7.69 1.51 -3.46
N TYR A 104 7.88 0.82 -2.33
CA TYR A 104 7.92 1.47 -1.02
C TYR A 104 9.17 2.33 -0.85
N LEU A 105 10.32 1.93 -1.40
CA LEU A 105 11.55 2.72 -1.41
C LEU A 105 11.36 4.03 -2.19
N SER A 106 10.77 3.98 -3.39
CA SER A 106 10.47 5.17 -4.19
C SER A 106 9.48 6.09 -3.46
N MET A 107 8.47 5.52 -2.80
CA MET A 107 7.50 6.28 -2.00
C MET A 107 8.20 6.97 -0.82
N ALA A 108 9.05 6.25 -0.07
CA ALA A 108 9.83 6.80 1.03
C ALA A 108 10.74 7.95 0.57
N LYS A 109 11.54 7.73 -0.48
CA LYS A 109 12.46 8.74 -1.04
C LYS A 109 11.71 9.99 -1.53
N GLY A 110 10.59 9.81 -2.21
CA GLY A 110 9.73 10.89 -2.69
C GLY A 110 9.20 11.75 -1.54
N ASN A 111 8.54 11.11 -0.57
CA ASN A 111 7.97 11.78 0.60
C ASN A 111 9.05 12.44 1.46
N TYR A 112 10.21 11.80 1.63
CA TYR A 112 11.33 12.35 2.40
C TYR A 112 11.85 13.64 1.77
N ARG A 113 12.13 13.61 0.47
CA ARG A 113 12.62 14.77 -0.28
C ARG A 113 11.62 15.93 -0.27
N GLU A 114 10.33 15.63 -0.40
CA GLU A 114 9.28 16.65 -0.47
C GLU A 114 8.98 17.30 0.89
N TYR A 115 8.99 16.52 1.98
CA TYR A 115 8.40 16.98 3.25
C TYR A 115 9.36 17.14 4.42
N LEU A 116 10.53 16.48 4.41
CA LEU A 116 11.37 16.35 5.62
C LEU A 116 12.79 16.93 5.48
N LYS A 117 13.05 17.74 4.43
CA LYS A 117 14.34 18.38 4.16
C LYS A 117 14.46 19.83 4.66
N THR A 118 13.44 20.37 5.30
CA THR A 118 13.42 21.73 5.87
C THR A 118 13.55 21.70 7.40
N ASP A 119 13.92 22.84 8.01
CA ASP A 119 14.04 22.96 9.48
C ASP A 119 12.69 22.84 10.19
N GLU A 120 11.62 23.29 9.54
CA GLU A 120 10.24 23.13 9.97
C GLU A 120 9.49 22.19 9.02
N VAL A 121 8.85 21.16 9.56
CA VAL A 121 8.20 20.08 8.81
C VAL A 121 6.81 19.79 9.35
N LYS A 122 5.92 19.27 8.51
CA LYS A 122 4.62 18.74 8.96
C LYS A 122 4.88 17.40 9.65
N LEU A 123 4.70 17.32 10.96
CA LEU A 123 5.09 16.12 11.73
C LEU A 123 4.35 14.86 11.26
N LYS A 124 3.10 14.97 10.77
CA LYS A 124 2.40 13.82 10.17
C LYS A 124 3.13 13.17 9.00
N LYS A 125 3.96 13.92 8.26
CA LYS A 125 4.69 13.42 7.10
C LYS A 125 5.81 12.44 7.46
N TYR A 126 6.24 12.38 8.73
CA TYR A 126 7.12 11.31 9.19
C TYR A 126 6.51 9.92 8.97
N PHE A 127 5.22 9.73 9.24
CA PHE A 127 4.54 8.45 9.01
C PHE A 127 4.48 8.04 7.54
N TYR A 128 4.45 9.02 6.62
CA TYR A 128 4.46 8.79 5.17
C TYR A 128 5.83 8.35 4.64
N VAL A 129 6.90 8.52 5.43
CA VAL A 129 8.27 8.09 5.09
C VAL A 129 8.63 6.82 5.86
N ILE A 130 8.30 6.77 7.15
CA ILE A 130 8.63 5.64 8.02
C ILE A 130 7.84 4.39 7.61
N ARG A 131 6.52 4.47 7.35
CA ARG A 131 5.79 3.26 6.98
C ARG A 131 6.38 2.58 5.74
N PRO A 132 6.65 3.27 4.61
CA PRO A 132 7.27 2.60 3.47
C PRO A 132 8.67 2.03 3.78
N ILE A 133 9.46 2.66 4.67
CA ILE A 133 10.73 2.08 5.15
C ILE A 133 10.48 0.76 5.89
N LEU A 134 9.54 0.74 6.84
CA LEU A 134 9.20 -0.48 7.58
C LEU A 134 8.62 -1.56 6.66
N ALA A 135 7.82 -1.18 5.66
CA ALA A 135 7.33 -2.08 4.63
C ALA A 135 8.46 -2.70 3.82
N CYS A 136 9.49 -1.93 3.45
CA CYS A 136 10.70 -2.49 2.84
C CYS A 136 11.40 -3.49 3.77
N LYS A 137 11.61 -3.15 5.04
CA LYS A 137 12.23 -4.05 6.03
C LYS A 137 11.44 -5.35 6.18
N TRP A 138 10.10 -5.28 6.24
CA TRP A 138 9.23 -6.46 6.26
C TRP A 138 9.44 -7.35 5.03
N ILE A 139 9.43 -6.78 3.83
CA ILE A 139 9.61 -7.57 2.60
C ILE A 139 11.00 -8.21 2.55
N LEU A 140 12.02 -7.47 2.97
CA LEU A 140 13.39 -7.96 3.01
C LEU A 140 13.58 -9.10 4.02
N ASP A 141 12.88 -9.09 5.15
CA ASP A 141 12.94 -10.11 6.20
C ASP A 141 12.00 -11.29 5.93
N LYS A 142 10.70 -11.01 5.79
CA LYS A 142 9.63 -12.01 5.71
C LYS A 142 9.35 -12.53 4.31
N LYS A 143 9.84 -11.85 3.26
CA LYS A 143 9.63 -12.25 1.86
C LYS A 143 8.15 -12.28 1.43
N THR A 144 7.30 -11.55 2.15
CA THR A 144 5.86 -11.41 1.84
C THR A 144 5.46 -9.95 1.70
N ALA A 145 4.27 -9.72 1.16
CA ALA A 145 3.67 -8.40 1.19
C ALA A 145 3.46 -7.92 2.65
N PRO A 146 3.75 -6.64 2.93
CA PRO A 146 3.68 -6.07 4.27
C PRO A 146 2.23 -5.87 4.73
N PRO A 147 1.96 -5.97 6.04
CA PRO A 147 0.64 -5.70 6.56
C PRO A 147 0.24 -4.23 6.38
N MET A 148 -1.07 -3.99 6.34
CA MET A 148 -1.61 -2.64 6.19
C MET A 148 -1.46 -1.81 7.47
N LEU A 149 -1.55 -2.45 8.64
CA LEU A 149 -1.51 -1.78 9.94
C LEU A 149 -0.10 -1.29 10.28
N PHE A 150 0.03 0.00 10.60
CA PHE A 150 1.33 0.58 10.95
C PHE A 150 1.89 0.01 12.25
N SER A 151 1.02 -0.30 13.22
CA SER A 151 1.42 -0.88 14.51
C SER A 151 2.10 -2.23 14.34
N GLU A 152 1.65 -3.05 13.38
CA GLU A 152 2.28 -4.36 13.09
C GLU A 152 3.69 -4.17 12.52
N LEU A 153 3.81 -3.28 11.53
CA LEU A 153 5.11 -2.91 10.96
C LEU A 153 6.06 -2.32 12.02
N MET A 154 5.54 -1.50 12.92
CA MET A 154 6.33 -0.88 13.99
C MET A 154 6.84 -1.93 14.99
N ASN A 155 6.00 -2.87 15.39
CA ASN A 155 6.37 -3.90 16.36
C ASN A 155 7.44 -4.84 15.81
N GLU A 156 7.34 -5.21 14.53
CA GLU A 156 8.21 -6.20 13.90
C GLU A 156 9.48 -5.60 13.28
N CYS A 157 9.43 -4.36 12.77
CA CYS A 157 10.50 -3.82 11.92
C CYS A 157 11.14 -2.52 12.42
N LEU A 158 10.59 -1.86 13.43
CA LEU A 158 11.17 -0.62 13.95
C LEU A 158 12.25 -0.91 14.99
N ASP A 159 13.43 -0.31 14.81
CA ASP A 159 14.54 -0.42 15.75
C ASP A 159 14.14 0.14 17.13
N ASP A 160 14.52 -0.57 18.19
CA ASP A 160 14.14 -0.23 19.57
C ASP A 160 14.54 1.18 19.98
N GLU A 161 15.67 1.67 19.45
CA GLU A 161 16.17 3.02 19.69
C GLU A 161 15.24 4.12 19.15
N LEU A 162 14.48 3.84 18.08
CA LEU A 162 13.58 4.82 17.47
C LEU A 162 12.15 4.74 18.03
N LYS A 163 11.78 3.63 18.69
CA LYS A 163 10.44 3.43 19.27
C LYS A 163 10.01 4.60 20.17
N PRO A 164 10.84 5.17 21.07
CA PRO A 164 10.43 6.31 21.90
C PRO A 164 9.99 7.54 21.09
N GLU A 165 10.75 7.91 20.06
CA GLU A 165 10.44 9.09 19.24
C GLU A 165 9.19 8.89 18.36
N ILE A 166 9.01 7.67 17.82
CA ILE A 166 7.81 7.35 17.03
C ILE A 166 6.57 7.29 17.91
N ASN A 167 6.67 6.69 19.10
CA ASN A 167 5.58 6.68 20.07
C ASN A 167 5.21 8.10 20.52
N ARG A 168 6.18 8.98 20.73
CA ARG A 168 5.93 10.39 21.01
C ARG A 168 5.13 11.07 19.89
N LEU A 169 5.50 10.85 18.62
CA LEU A 169 4.74 11.37 17.48
C LEU A 169 3.32 10.80 17.40
N LEU A 170 3.15 9.52 17.73
CA LEU A 170 1.83 8.88 17.79
C LEU A 170 0.96 9.49 18.90
N GLU A 171 1.51 9.79 20.06
CA GLU A 171 0.76 10.41 21.16
C GLU A 171 0.35 11.85 20.83
N ILE A 172 1.24 12.64 20.23
CA ILE A 172 0.88 13.97 19.72
C ILE A 172 -0.27 13.87 18.71
N LYS A 173 -0.23 12.88 17.81
CA LYS A 173 -1.30 12.60 16.85
C LYS A 173 -2.65 12.33 17.50
N LYS A 174 -2.67 11.55 18.59
CA LYS A 174 -3.92 11.18 19.27
C LYS A 174 -4.57 12.39 19.94
N GLN A 175 -3.76 13.34 20.40
CA GLN A 175 -4.23 14.53 21.11
C GLN A 175 -4.68 15.66 20.15
N THR A 176 -4.21 15.67 18.90
CA THR A 176 -4.55 16.69 17.90
C THR A 176 -5.00 16.06 16.58
N SER A 177 -6.15 16.44 16.05
CA SER A 177 -6.65 15.96 14.74
C SER A 177 -5.65 16.21 13.60
N GLU A 178 -4.84 17.25 13.71
CA GLU A 178 -3.73 17.53 12.80
C GLU A 178 -2.42 17.63 13.59
N LEU A 179 -1.46 16.73 13.31
CA LEU A 179 -0.07 17.03 13.68
C LEU A 179 0.36 18.24 12.85
N GLY A 180 0.47 19.38 13.52
CA GLY A 180 0.90 20.63 12.92
C GLY A 180 2.34 20.61 12.41
N LYS A 181 2.83 21.80 12.10
CA LYS A 181 4.24 22.01 11.83
C LYS A 181 5.04 21.95 13.12
N GLY A 182 6.23 21.40 13.05
CA GLY A 182 7.18 21.36 14.14
C GLY A 182 8.61 21.37 13.61
N LYS A 183 9.58 21.50 14.53
CA LYS A 183 10.98 21.34 14.16
C LYS A 183 11.23 19.93 13.65
N ARG A 184 12.10 19.83 12.65
CA ARG A 184 12.67 18.56 12.20
C ARG A 184 13.27 17.80 13.38
N ILE A 185 13.02 16.49 13.43
CA ILE A 185 13.54 15.59 14.46
C ILE A 185 14.75 14.87 13.88
N ASP A 186 15.94 15.35 14.20
CA ASP A 186 17.19 14.90 13.56
C ASP A 186 17.42 13.40 13.73
N VAL A 187 17.16 12.85 14.93
CA VAL A 187 17.28 11.40 15.19
C VAL A 187 16.45 10.55 14.21
N ILE A 188 15.23 10.99 13.88
CA ILE A 188 14.38 10.29 12.90
C ILE A 188 14.90 10.49 11.48
N ASN A 189 15.38 11.69 11.16
CA ASN A 189 15.96 11.98 9.84
C ASN A 189 17.22 11.16 9.56
N ASP A 190 18.12 11.04 10.54
CA ASP A 190 19.34 10.25 10.44
C ASP A 190 19.02 8.76 10.24
N TYR A 191 18.03 8.25 10.99
CA TYR A 191 17.49 6.91 10.78
C TYR A 191 16.95 6.73 9.35
N ILE A 192 16.13 7.67 8.86
CA ILE A 192 15.58 7.61 7.50
C ILE A 192 16.69 7.55 6.45
N GLU A 193 17.70 8.42 6.54
CA GLU A 193 18.80 8.45 5.57
C GLU A 193 19.61 7.16 5.58
N LYS A 194 19.92 6.63 6.77
CA LYS A 194 20.60 5.34 6.94
C LYS A 194 19.79 4.20 6.31
N GLU A 195 18.53 4.04 6.70
CA GLU A 195 17.70 2.92 6.23
C GLU A 195 17.45 3.00 4.72
N LEU A 196 17.23 4.18 4.15
CA LEU A 196 17.06 4.35 2.70
C LEU A 196 18.29 3.85 1.93
N ALA A 197 19.49 4.16 2.41
CA ALA A 197 20.73 3.71 1.78
C ALA A 197 20.95 2.20 1.94
N GLU A 198 20.62 1.63 3.10
CA GLU A 198 20.72 0.19 3.34
C GLU A 198 19.72 -0.63 2.52
N ILE A 199 18.46 -0.17 2.47
CA ILE A 199 17.39 -0.81 1.70
C ILE A 199 17.72 -0.80 0.22
N GLU A 200 18.24 0.31 -0.32
CA GLU A 200 18.62 0.40 -1.73
C GLU A 200 19.66 -0.65 -2.11
N LYS A 201 20.73 -0.78 -1.31
CA LYS A 201 21.76 -1.82 -1.52
C LYS A 201 21.16 -3.24 -1.50
N LYS A 202 20.24 -3.50 -0.55
CA LYS A 202 19.57 -4.79 -0.44
C LYS A 202 18.58 -5.04 -1.58
N ALA A 203 17.94 -4.00 -2.12
CA ALA A 203 16.98 -4.11 -3.22
C ALA A 203 17.66 -4.51 -4.55
N ASP A 204 18.87 -3.99 -4.79
CA ASP A 204 19.60 -4.23 -6.04
C ASP A 204 19.94 -5.72 -6.24
N ILE A 205 20.20 -6.44 -5.15
CA ILE A 205 20.55 -7.87 -5.17
C ILE A 205 19.35 -8.82 -5.22
N ILE A 206 18.12 -8.32 -5.11
CA ILE A 206 16.92 -9.17 -5.19
C ILE A 206 16.72 -9.63 -6.63
N GLU A 207 16.47 -10.93 -6.81
CA GLU A 207 16.03 -11.50 -8.07
C GLU A 207 14.51 -11.70 -8.04
N ASN A 208 13.83 -11.38 -9.14
CA ASN A 208 12.40 -11.64 -9.28
C ASN A 208 12.19 -13.01 -9.91
N LYS A 209 11.31 -13.81 -9.29
CA LYS A 209 10.73 -15.00 -9.92
C LYS A 209 9.30 -14.71 -10.32
N TYR A 210 9.04 -14.70 -11.62
CA TYR A 210 7.71 -14.46 -12.16
C TYR A 210 6.90 -15.75 -12.21
N ASN A 211 5.63 -15.67 -11.83
CA ASN A 211 4.65 -16.71 -12.16
C ASN A 211 4.14 -16.55 -13.58
N ASP A 212 3.54 -17.61 -14.10
CA ASP A 212 2.85 -17.58 -15.38
C ASP A 212 1.44 -16.96 -15.29
N TRP A 213 0.83 -16.83 -16.46
CA TRP A 213 -0.52 -16.32 -16.64
C TRP A 213 -1.60 -17.41 -16.53
N GLU A 214 -1.27 -18.69 -16.46
CA GLU A 214 -2.24 -19.79 -16.61
C GLU A 214 -3.29 -19.76 -15.51
N ILE A 215 -2.86 -19.60 -14.25
CA ILE A 215 -3.77 -19.53 -13.10
C ILE A 215 -4.70 -18.32 -13.23
N LEU A 216 -4.16 -17.14 -13.57
CA LEU A 216 -4.97 -15.91 -13.72
C LEU A 216 -5.94 -16.02 -14.89
N ASN A 217 -5.52 -16.59 -16.03
CA ASN A 217 -6.38 -16.81 -17.19
C ASN A 217 -7.52 -17.77 -16.86
N LYS A 218 -7.23 -18.87 -16.15
CA LYS A 218 -8.25 -19.83 -15.72
C LYS A 218 -9.28 -19.17 -14.80
N ILE A 219 -8.83 -18.43 -13.78
CA ILE A 219 -9.72 -17.71 -12.87
C ILE A 219 -10.56 -16.69 -13.63
N PHE A 220 -9.96 -15.94 -14.56
CA PHE A 220 -10.69 -14.96 -15.35
C PHE A 220 -11.82 -15.62 -16.15
N LEU A 221 -11.55 -16.73 -16.84
CA LEU A 221 -12.56 -17.45 -17.61
C LEU A 221 -13.68 -18.00 -16.71
N GLU A 222 -13.34 -18.62 -15.57
CA GLU A 222 -14.34 -19.13 -14.61
C GLU A 222 -15.26 -18.03 -14.06
N ILE A 223 -14.75 -16.80 -13.92
CA ILE A 223 -15.53 -15.65 -13.46
C ILE A 223 -16.53 -15.19 -14.52
N LEU A 224 -16.21 -15.34 -15.81
CA LEU A 224 -17.07 -14.94 -16.93
C LEU A 224 -18.12 -15.98 -17.32
N GLU A 225 -18.08 -17.17 -16.72
CA GLU A 225 -19.03 -18.27 -16.97
C GLU A 225 -20.17 -18.33 -15.95
N GLN A 226 -20.15 -17.47 -14.93
CA GLN A 226 -21.15 -17.36 -13.85
C GLN A 226 -22.11 -16.21 -14.10
#